data_AF-A0AAV2I8J7-F1
#
_entry.id   AF-A0AAV2I8J7-F1
#
_cell.length_a   1.000
_cell.length_b   1.000
_cell.length_c   1.000
_cell.angle_alpha   90.00
_cell.angle_beta   90.00
_cell.angle_gamma   90.00
#
_symmetry.space_group_name_H-M   'P 1'
#
loop_
_entity.id
_entity.type
_entity.pdbx_description
1 polymer ?
#
loop_
_entity_poly.entity_id
_entity_poly.type
_entity_poly.pdbx_seq_one_letter_code
_entity_poly.pdbx_strand_id
1 'polypeptide(L)'
;MTNQDRDAKEIELFRIEPHPPERSTDHTEKAYSSLVTLFRMLQRENKYLKKKTTCCRCEGKEASHMLLPCGHYGVCGSCVERIIQCPVCRRDVTEGLRVQLSL
;
A
#
# COMPACT_ATOMS: atom_id res chain seq x y z
N MET A 1 -30.53 -8.82 -11.48
CA MET A 1 -30.18 -9.56 -10.25
C MET A 1 -28.93 -10.37 -10.61
N THR A 2 -27.74 -10.08 -10.10
CA THR A 2 -27.34 -10.24 -8.69
C THR A 2 -26.57 -9.04 -8.14
N ASN A 3 -26.58 -8.91 -6.82
CA ASN A 3 -26.36 -7.68 -6.07
C ASN A 3 -24.99 -7.69 -5.36
N GLN A 4 -23.95 -8.23 -6.00
CA GLN A 4 -22.74 -8.68 -5.29
C GLN A 4 -21.40 -8.23 -5.88
N ASP A 5 -21.41 -7.18 -6.71
CA ASP A 5 -20.20 -6.48 -7.19
C ASP A 5 -20.22 -4.99 -6.83
N ARG A 6 -21.00 -4.58 -5.81
CA ARG A 6 -21.12 -3.16 -5.40
C ARG A 6 -20.12 -2.73 -4.33
N ASP A 7 -19.42 -3.66 -3.69
CA ASP A 7 -18.56 -3.37 -2.53
C ASP A 7 -17.07 -3.18 -2.86
N ALA A 8 -16.70 -3.13 -4.15
CA ALA A 8 -15.32 -2.81 -4.58
C ALA A 8 -15.13 -1.34 -5.01
N LYS A 9 -16.17 -0.49 -4.91
CA LYS A 9 -16.10 0.95 -5.25
C LYS A 9 -16.21 1.90 -4.06
N GLU A 10 -16.35 1.38 -2.83
CA GLU A 10 -16.28 2.18 -1.62
C GLU A 10 -14.88 2.10 -1.01
N ILE A 11 -13.95 2.82 -1.65
CA ILE A 11 -12.91 3.72 -1.13
C ILE A 11 -12.17 4.17 -2.40
N GLU A 12 -12.89 4.76 -3.37
CA GLU A 12 -12.21 5.76 -4.18
C GLU A 12 -11.99 6.93 -3.22
N LEU A 13 -10.83 6.89 -2.54
CA LEU A 13 -10.19 8.02 -1.92
C LEU A 13 -10.47 9.22 -2.83
N PHE A 14 -11.35 10.13 -2.40
CA PHE A 14 -11.64 11.36 -3.11
C PHE A 14 -10.29 11.85 -3.64
N ARG A 15 -10.10 11.88 -4.97
CA ARG A 15 -8.91 12.50 -5.54
C ARG A 15 -9.06 13.98 -5.21
N ILE A 16 -8.63 14.35 -4.00
CA ILE A 16 -8.46 15.74 -3.61
C ILE A 16 -7.26 16.19 -4.43
N GLU A 17 -7.51 16.49 -5.70
CA GLU A 17 -6.59 17.28 -6.48
C GLU A 17 -6.68 18.69 -5.89
N PRO A 18 -5.57 19.29 -5.48
CA PRO A 18 -5.58 20.68 -5.09
C PRO A 18 -6.22 21.47 -6.25
N HIS A 19 -7.22 22.29 -5.94
CA HIS A 19 -7.90 23.13 -6.92
C HIS A 19 -7.21 24.49 -6.97
N PRO A 20 -6.87 25.03 -8.15
CA PRO A 20 -6.23 26.34 -8.25
C PRO A 20 -7.10 27.43 -7.60
N PRO A 21 -6.50 28.44 -6.95
CA PRO A 21 -7.25 29.53 -6.34
C PRO A 21 -8.00 30.35 -7.39
N GLU A 22 -9.27 30.67 -7.16
CA GLU A 22 -10.14 31.43 -8.09
C GLU A 22 -9.73 32.91 -8.27
N ARG A 23 -8.73 33.40 -7.51
CA ARG A 23 -8.20 34.77 -7.60
C ARG A 23 -6.72 34.80 -7.21
N SER A 24 -5.85 35.23 -8.14
CA SER A 24 -4.39 35.22 -7.93
C SER A 24 -3.91 36.52 -7.28
N THR A 25 -3.36 36.41 -6.08
CA THR A 25 -2.30 37.31 -5.63
C THR A 25 -1.00 36.49 -5.64
N ASP A 26 0.14 37.09 -5.96
CA ASP A 26 1.43 36.38 -6.08
C ASP A 26 1.74 35.50 -4.83
N HIS A 27 1.31 35.97 -3.65
CA HIS A 27 1.42 35.23 -2.40
C HIS A 27 0.53 33.97 -2.33
N THR A 28 -0.67 33.97 -2.93
CA THR A 28 -1.56 32.80 -2.93
C THR A 28 -1.11 31.71 -3.92
N GLU A 29 -0.53 32.08 -5.06
CA GLU A 29 0.00 31.13 -6.05
C GLU A 29 1.23 30.37 -5.52
N LYS A 30 2.15 31.07 -4.84
CA LYS A 30 3.35 30.46 -4.27
C LYS A 30 2.99 29.47 -3.15
N ALA A 31 2.10 29.86 -2.24
CA ALA A 31 1.62 28.98 -1.18
C ALA A 31 0.92 27.73 -1.74
N TYR A 32 0.07 27.90 -2.75
CA TYR A 32 -0.60 26.79 -3.44
C TYR A 32 0.39 25.82 -4.09
N SER A 33 1.40 26.31 -4.79
CA SER A 33 2.46 25.49 -5.40
C SER A 33 3.23 24.66 -4.35
N SER A 34 3.54 25.27 -3.20
CA SER A 34 4.15 24.56 -2.07
C SER A 34 3.24 23.46 -1.50
N LEU A 35 1.94 23.73 -1.33
CA LEU A 35 0.96 22.74 -0.85
C LEU A 35 0.82 21.56 -1.82
N VAL A 36 0.76 21.82 -3.12
CA VAL A 36 0.71 20.78 -4.16
C VAL A 36 1.95 19.89 -4.09
N THR A 37 3.12 20.50 -3.89
CA THR A 37 4.40 19.78 -3.79
C THR A 37 4.41 18.89 -2.54
N LEU A 38 4.02 19.41 -1.39
CA LEU A 38 3.92 18.66 -0.14
C LEU A 38 2.93 17.50 -0.25
N PHE A 39 1.75 17.75 -0.83
CA PHE A 39 0.72 16.72 -1.02
C PHE A 39 1.24 15.55 -1.86
N ARG A 40 1.96 15.84 -2.95
CA ARG A 40 2.59 14.80 -3.79
C ARG A 40 3.65 13.99 -3.01
N MET A 41 4.43 14.64 -2.14
CA MET A 41 5.40 13.94 -1.29
C MET A 41 4.70 12.99 -0.30
N LEU A 42 3.65 13.47 0.37
CA LEU A 42 2.87 12.66 1.31
C LEU A 42 2.19 11.47 0.62
N GLN A 43 1.63 11.66 -0.57
CA GLN A 43 1.04 10.57 -1.35
C GLN A 43 2.07 9.51 -1.74
N ARG A 44 3.28 9.92 -2.12
CA ARG A 44 4.39 8.99 -2.43
C ARG A 44 4.77 8.18 -1.19
N GLU A 45 4.92 8.83 -0.05
CA GLU A 45 5.25 8.17 1.20
C GLU A 45 4.16 7.20 1.63
N ASN A 46 2.89 7.62 1.59
CA ASN A 46 1.75 6.76 1.91
C ASN A 46 1.71 5.52 1.00
N LYS A 47 1.94 5.71 -0.31
CA LYS A 47 2.00 4.60 -1.27
C LYS A 47 3.17 3.66 -0.98
N TYR A 48 4.34 4.21 -0.64
CA TYR A 48 5.52 3.43 -0.27
C TYR A 48 5.27 2.59 0.99
N LEU A 49 4.74 3.20 2.05
CA LEU A 49 4.42 2.51 3.30
C LEU A 49 3.35 1.44 3.10
N LYS A 50 2.27 1.72 2.37
CA LYS A 50 1.26 0.71 2.00
C LYS A 50 1.89 -0.47 1.27
N LYS A 51 2.76 -0.22 0.28
CA LYS A 51 3.43 -1.30 -0.46
C LYS A 51 4.29 -2.19 0.45
N LYS A 52 4.84 -1.66 1.54
CA LYS A 52 5.63 -2.45 2.51
C LYS A 52 4.80 -3.40 3.36
N THR A 53 3.52 -3.11 3.57
CA THR A 53 2.58 -3.95 4.34
C THR A 53 1.65 -4.77 3.45
N THR A 54 1.61 -4.54 2.14
CA THR A 54 0.87 -5.36 1.17
C THR A 54 1.64 -6.62 0.78
N CYS A 55 0.93 -7.73 0.58
CA CYS A 55 1.47 -8.99 0.07
C CYS A 55 2.19 -8.78 -1.27
N CYS A 56 3.48 -9.10 -1.31
CA CYS A 56 4.32 -8.93 -2.50
C CYS A 56 3.99 -9.91 -3.64
N ARG A 57 3.15 -10.93 -3.38
CA ARG A 57 2.80 -11.95 -4.37
C ARG A 57 1.51 -11.66 -5.13
N CYS A 58 0.47 -11.21 -4.41
CA CYS A 58 -0.85 -10.93 -5.00
C CYS A 58 -1.19 -9.45 -5.08
N GLU A 59 -0.45 -8.59 -4.36
CA GLU A 59 -0.65 -7.13 -4.31
C GLU A 59 -2.06 -6.67 -3.89
N GLY A 60 -2.92 -7.57 -3.41
CA GLY A 60 -4.32 -7.27 -3.08
C GLY A 60 -4.72 -7.50 -1.62
N LYS A 61 -3.87 -8.10 -0.80
CA LYS A 61 -4.13 -8.36 0.64
C LYS A 61 -2.96 -7.88 1.48
N GLU A 62 -3.21 -7.57 2.74
CA GLU A 62 -2.14 -7.30 3.70
C GLU A 62 -1.25 -8.53 3.87
N ALA A 63 0.06 -8.31 3.87
CA ALA A 63 1.01 -9.29 4.34
C ALA A 63 0.67 -9.64 5.79
N SER A 64 0.92 -10.89 6.18
CA SER A 64 0.64 -11.38 7.53
C SER A 64 1.60 -12.48 7.97
N HIS A 65 2.52 -12.89 7.10
CA HIS A 65 3.42 -14.01 7.36
C HIS A 65 4.88 -13.65 7.09
N MET A 66 5.73 -14.17 7.97
CA MET A 66 7.17 -14.22 7.86
C MET A 66 7.59 -15.61 7.34
N LEU A 67 8.57 -15.65 6.43
CA LEU A 67 9.04 -16.87 5.81
C LEU A 67 10.27 -17.42 6.55
N LEU A 68 10.19 -18.63 7.07
CA LEU A 68 11.29 -19.30 7.75
C LEU A 68 12.07 -20.19 6.77
N PRO A 69 13.40 -20.29 6.91
CA PRO A 69 14.23 -19.73 7.98
C PRO A 69 14.80 -18.33 7.69
N CYS A 70 14.45 -17.67 6.59
CA CYS A 70 15.09 -16.40 6.22
C CYS A 70 14.56 -15.16 6.96
N GLY A 71 13.40 -15.23 7.60
CA GLY A 71 12.82 -14.15 8.39
C GLY A 71 12.20 -13.02 7.57
N HIS A 72 12.10 -13.13 6.25
CA HIS A 72 11.48 -12.08 5.44
C HIS A 72 9.96 -12.11 5.57
N TYR A 73 9.40 -10.96 5.97
CA TYR A 73 7.96 -10.69 5.98
C TYR A 73 7.52 -10.15 4.61
N GLY A 74 6.36 -10.59 4.12
CA GLY A 74 5.84 -9.99 2.89
C GLY A 74 4.73 -10.74 2.16
N VAL A 75 4.20 -11.85 2.69
CA VAL A 75 3.12 -12.59 2.03
C VAL A 75 1.88 -12.68 2.91
N CYS A 76 0.70 -12.73 2.30
CA CYS A 76 -0.56 -12.95 3.00
C CYS A 76 -0.81 -14.45 3.25
N GLY A 77 -1.75 -14.76 4.14
CA GLY A 77 -2.10 -16.15 4.47
C GLY A 77 -2.53 -17.00 3.28
N SER A 78 -3.23 -16.45 2.28
CA SER A 78 -3.59 -17.25 1.09
C SER A 78 -2.42 -17.49 0.14
N CYS A 79 -1.37 -16.66 0.19
CA CYS A 79 -0.21 -16.83 -0.67
C CYS A 79 0.85 -17.73 -0.03
N VAL A 80 1.00 -17.71 1.29
CA VAL A 80 2.07 -18.43 1.99
C VAL A 80 2.04 -19.94 1.72
N GLU A 81 0.85 -20.53 1.57
CA GLU A 81 0.64 -21.94 1.24
C GLU A 81 1.25 -22.37 -0.11
N ARG A 82 1.53 -21.43 -1.01
CA ARG A 82 2.06 -21.68 -2.37
C ARG A 82 3.50 -21.19 -2.54
N ILE A 83 4.15 -20.75 -1.47
CA ILE A 83 5.50 -20.21 -1.49
C ILE A 83 6.49 -21.31 -1.10
N ILE A 84 7.30 -21.74 -2.07
CA ILE A 84 8.38 -22.71 -1.88
C ILE A 84 9.73 -21.99 -1.66
N GLN A 85 9.90 -20.81 -2.26
CA GLN A 85 11.09 -19.98 -2.13
C GLN A 85 10.71 -18.55 -1.78
N CYS A 86 11.49 -17.94 -0.89
CA CYS A 86 11.26 -16.57 -0.45
C CYS A 86 11.33 -15.59 -1.63
N PRO A 87 10.28 -14.81 -1.92
CA PRO A 87 10.30 -13.85 -3.02
C PRO A 87 11.37 -12.76 -2.89
N VAL A 88 11.88 -12.53 -1.67
CA VAL A 88 12.87 -11.50 -1.37
C VAL A 88 14.30 -12.01 -1.57
N CYS A 89 14.66 -13.14 -0.96
CA CYS A 89 16.03 -13.65 -0.95
C CYS A 89 16.22 -15.02 -1.62
N ARG A 90 15.16 -15.61 -2.16
CA ARG A 90 15.13 -16.90 -2.88
C ARG A 90 15.52 -18.13 -2.06
N ARG A 91 15.74 -18.01 -0.75
CA ARG A 91 15.95 -19.16 0.14
C ARG A 91 14.69 -20.02 0.20
N ASP A 92 14.85 -21.34 0.22
CA ASP A 92 13.75 -22.28 0.40
C ASP A 92 13.01 -22.00 1.71
N VAL A 93 11.68 -22.09 1.64
CA VAL A 93 10.78 -21.82 2.75
C VAL A 93 10.33 -23.14 3.34
N THR A 94 10.56 -23.30 4.64
CA THR A 94 10.10 -24.48 5.39
C THR A 94 8.76 -24.23 6.06
N GLU A 95 8.51 -22.99 6.48
CA GLU A 95 7.32 -22.62 7.23
C GLU A 95 6.97 -21.14 7.04
N GLY A 96 5.68 -20.83 7.08
CA GLY A 96 5.16 -19.47 7.16
C GLY A 96 4.65 -19.17 8.57
N LEU A 97 5.36 -18.33 9.33
CA LEU A 97 4.94 -17.90 10.65
C LEU A 97 3.99 -16.72 10.54
N ARG A 98 2.75 -16.84 11.05
CA ARG A 98 1.82 -15.72 11.13
C ARG A 98 2.31 -14.69 12.14
N VAL A 99 2.42 -13.43 11.71
CA VAL A 99 2.85 -12.30 12.53
C VAL A 99 1.73 -11.28 12.58
N GLN A 100 1.39 -10.82 13.78
CA GLN A 100 0.48 -9.70 13.99
C GLN A 100 1.32 -8.45 14.25
N LEU A 101 1.24 -7.48 13.33
CA LEU A 101 1.84 -6.16 13.53
C LEU A 101 0.86 -5.31 14.35
N SER A 102 1.15 -5.11 15.63
CA SER A 102 0.48 -4.09 16.44
C SER A 102 1.22 -2.77 16.22
N LEU A 103 0.76 -2.02 15.22
CA LEU A 103 1.17 -0.64 14.94
C LEU A 103 0.18 0.34 15.54
#